data_AF-A0AA35X0L5-F1
#
_entry.id   AF-A0AA35X0L5-F1
#
_cell.length_a   1.000
_cell.length_b   1.000
_cell.length_c   1.000
_cell.angle_alpha   90.00
_cell.angle_beta   90.00
_cell.angle_gamma   90.00
#
_symmetry.space_group_name_H-M   'P 1'
#
loop_
_entity.id
_entity.type
_entity.pdbx_description
1 polymer ?
#
loop_
_entity_poly.entity_id
_entity_poly.type
_entity_poly.pdbx_seq_one_letter_code
_entity_poly.pdbx_strand_id
1 'polypeptide(L)'
;MSGWSLHGELSPLDLQRESQRCGLMGLPPELLVMVLARVGLRDLANLRQVCRRLRDMVDGAVGGKLWATVSLQGLAVDSTHLLLIEKAAGFGNKEAIIKLAMAFLYNQGVPKGAGAGTLDSWNGIRAAHLLLKLDSSYPSSRPFSWFLIRPPWSSSVSNKVCAYHKMVERCLDRRTPGLEAEGERESKGDGEANSGLFYSLGQTVNFLEADGKDAETGQTAMDWFERGASHRCPFSALEVWRRSMKPQLAVKEVPAVRSLRKIIAMSNHTSTLEAKMELCMTYAGGYTGSVGREEAFAFIRDQMMASRPSLSQSMFRVQRDITNAMRFITVDWMIEIAELKSLSSRTLHQAVTLFDAYLLSRQVDRSALQLLGVTSILVASRWSGATMLTIRESSWLTDNTYSYDEVVKMMSELLGTFHGDIQRQTMSDYLEVLLALVQASPTVHSMATYLSEGVLLHPELSRFSSAHLAAACLLNAQIILRQDYPWPMYMEKATGFSLSSLSPCSLMIFKRCLTKEFSVADHRGVELCAIVSRY
;
A
#
# COMPACT_ATOMS: atom_id res chain seq x y z
N MET A 1 -21.16 18.36 63.99
CA MET A 1 -20.97 19.72 63.44
C MET A 1 -19.80 19.60 62.47
N SER A 2 -19.91 19.63 61.14
CA SER A 2 -20.83 20.19 60.14
C SER A 2 -20.86 19.22 58.93
N GLY A 3 -22.00 18.70 58.49
CA GLY A 3 -22.93 19.42 57.60
C GLY A 3 -22.62 19.17 56.11
N TRP A 4 -22.68 17.92 55.64
CA TRP A 4 -22.74 17.60 54.20
C TRP A 4 -24.20 17.26 53.85
N SER A 5 -24.98 18.27 53.48
CA SER A 5 -26.31 18.05 52.91
C SER A 5 -26.16 17.74 51.41
N LEU A 6 -26.27 16.46 51.08
CA LEU A 6 -26.70 16.01 49.75
C LEU A 6 -28.17 16.41 49.58
N HIS A 7 -28.46 17.59 49.03
CA HIS A 7 -29.74 17.88 48.37
C HIS A 7 -29.58 19.03 47.39
N GLY A 8 -29.28 18.67 46.14
CA GLY A 8 -29.69 19.42 44.98
C GLY A 8 -30.27 18.41 44.00
N GLU A 9 -31.57 18.13 44.11
CA GLU A 9 -32.27 17.43 43.03
C GLU A 9 -32.16 18.32 41.78
N LEU A 10 -31.36 17.87 40.80
CA LEU A 10 -31.30 18.51 39.49
C LEU A 10 -32.71 18.53 38.93
N SER A 11 -33.20 19.71 38.57
CA SER A 11 -34.54 19.82 37.99
C SER A 11 -34.59 19.02 36.67
N PRO A 12 -35.76 18.52 36.24
CA PRO A 12 -35.90 17.85 34.95
C PRO A 12 -35.37 18.69 33.77
N LEU A 13 -35.37 20.02 33.91
CA LEU A 13 -34.80 20.98 32.96
C LEU A 13 -33.27 21.03 33.00
N ASP A 14 -32.65 20.82 34.17
CA ASP A 14 -31.20 20.73 34.30
C ASP A 14 -30.67 19.40 33.76
N LEU A 15 -31.40 18.30 33.97
CA LEU A 15 -31.13 17.01 33.35
C LEU A 15 -31.31 17.05 31.81
N GLN A 16 -32.30 17.79 31.30
CA GLN A 16 -32.45 18.04 29.85
C GLN A 16 -31.33 18.93 29.28
N ARG A 17 -30.86 19.92 30.05
CA ARG A 17 -29.73 20.78 29.65
C ARG A 17 -28.39 20.03 29.70
N GLU A 18 -28.20 19.13 30.66
CA GLU A 18 -27.04 18.25 30.73
C GLU A 18 -27.08 17.18 29.64
N SER A 19 -28.24 16.60 29.32
CA SER A 19 -28.37 15.68 28.19
C SER A 19 -28.11 16.36 26.84
N GLN A 20 -28.44 17.65 26.70
CA GLN A 20 -28.06 18.47 25.53
C GLN A 20 -26.55 18.79 25.47
N ARG A 21 -25.87 18.86 26.62
CA ARG A 21 -24.39 19.03 26.69
C ARG A 21 -23.62 17.75 26.40
N CYS A 22 -24.22 16.57 26.61
CA CYS A 22 -23.59 15.27 26.39
C CYS A 22 -23.85 14.64 25.01
N GLY A 23 -24.53 15.32 24.09
CA GLY A 23 -24.76 14.84 22.72
C GLY A 23 -23.57 15.07 21.79
N LEU A 24 -23.59 14.46 20.59
CA LEU A 24 -22.57 14.66 19.54
C LEU A 24 -22.29 16.16 19.30
N MET A 25 -23.35 16.98 19.29
CA MET A 25 -23.27 18.43 19.09
C MET A 25 -22.71 19.20 20.29
N GLY A 26 -22.47 18.57 21.44
CA GLY A 26 -21.77 19.18 22.58
C GLY A 26 -20.24 19.09 22.48
N LEU A 27 -19.72 18.23 21.59
CA LEU A 27 -18.28 18.00 21.43
C LEU A 27 -17.56 19.24 20.86
N PRO A 28 -16.27 19.47 21.18
CA PRO A 28 -15.43 20.44 20.49
C PRO A 28 -15.39 20.24 18.97
N PRO A 29 -15.24 21.31 18.16
CA PRO A 29 -15.17 21.23 16.70
C PRO A 29 -14.14 20.22 16.18
N GLU A 30 -13.00 20.07 16.86
CA GLU A 30 -11.92 19.16 16.49
C GLU A 30 -12.36 17.70 16.60
N LEU A 31 -13.05 17.33 17.68
CA LEU A 31 -13.58 15.98 17.88
C LEU A 31 -14.75 15.70 16.93
N LEU A 32 -15.59 16.70 16.68
CA LEU A 32 -16.64 16.58 15.67
C LEU A 32 -16.08 16.32 14.27
N VAL A 33 -15.00 17.00 13.87
CA VAL A 33 -14.34 16.72 12.58
C VAL A 33 -13.83 15.28 12.54
N MET A 34 -13.26 14.75 13.63
CA MET A 34 -12.82 13.34 13.68
C MET A 34 -13.98 12.35 13.55
N VAL A 35 -15.11 12.63 14.18
CA VAL A 35 -16.32 11.78 14.06
C VAL A 35 -16.91 11.89 12.64
N LEU A 36 -16.94 13.09 12.08
CA LEU A 36 -17.51 13.36 10.75
C LEU A 36 -16.55 13.02 9.61
N ALA A 37 -15.25 12.80 9.85
CA ALA A 37 -14.28 12.39 8.83
C ALA A 37 -14.67 11.09 8.12
N ARG A 38 -15.45 10.23 8.79
CA ARG A 38 -15.97 8.97 8.23
C ARG A 38 -17.25 9.14 7.39
N VAL A 39 -17.82 10.34 7.38
CA VAL A 39 -19.03 10.63 6.60
C VAL A 39 -18.67 10.67 5.11
N GLY A 40 -19.53 10.12 4.27
CA GLY A 40 -19.36 10.16 2.83
C GLY A 40 -19.51 11.59 2.28
N LEU A 41 -18.80 11.91 1.21
CA LEU A 41 -18.90 13.23 0.57
C LEU A 41 -20.33 13.59 0.15
N ARG A 42 -21.16 12.59 -0.21
CA ARG A 42 -22.60 12.79 -0.52
C ARG A 42 -23.38 13.33 0.69
N ASP A 43 -23.02 12.89 1.87
CA ASP A 43 -23.74 13.21 3.10
C ASP A 43 -23.31 14.57 3.68
N LEU A 44 -22.21 15.17 3.21
CA LEU A 44 -21.84 16.54 3.60
C LEU A 44 -22.93 17.55 3.21
N ALA A 45 -23.56 17.36 2.04
CA ALA A 45 -24.67 18.22 1.61
C ALA A 45 -25.87 18.10 2.56
N ASN A 46 -26.16 16.88 3.03
CA ASN A 46 -27.21 16.63 4.01
C ASN A 46 -26.85 17.24 5.37
N LEU A 47 -25.62 17.03 5.86
CA LEU A 47 -25.13 17.61 7.11
C LEU A 47 -25.22 19.14 7.13
N ARG A 48 -24.89 19.78 6.01
CA ARG A 48 -24.99 21.24 5.83
C ARG A 48 -26.43 21.75 6.01
N GLN A 49 -27.42 20.93 5.70
CA GLN A 49 -28.85 21.29 5.81
C GLN A 49 -29.41 21.06 7.22
N VAL A 50 -28.81 20.19 8.04
CA VAL A 50 -29.35 19.81 9.36
C VAL A 50 -29.41 20.98 10.34
N CYS A 51 -28.31 21.71 10.54
CA CYS A 51 -28.28 22.83 11.48
C CYS A 51 -27.18 23.86 11.17
N ARG A 52 -27.28 25.06 11.75
CA ARG A 52 -26.30 26.15 11.54
C ARG A 52 -24.88 25.72 11.91
N ARG A 53 -24.70 25.04 13.04
CA ARG A 53 -23.37 24.60 13.47
C ARG A 53 -22.70 23.63 12.49
N LEU A 54 -23.44 22.66 11.94
CA LEU A 54 -22.90 21.75 10.93
C LEU A 54 -22.65 22.47 9.59
N ARG A 55 -23.49 23.43 9.23
CA ARG A 55 -23.24 24.32 8.08
C ARG A 55 -21.95 25.11 8.25
N ASP A 56 -21.76 25.76 9.39
CA ASP A 56 -20.56 26.53 9.70
C ASP A 56 -19.32 25.62 9.78
N MET A 57 -19.50 24.36 10.16
CA MET A 57 -18.43 23.36 10.09
C MET A 57 -18.10 22.94 8.67
N VAL A 58 -19.06 22.85 7.75
CA VAL A 58 -18.83 22.48 6.34
C VAL A 58 -18.30 23.66 5.52
N ASP A 59 -18.84 24.85 5.75
CA ASP A 59 -18.59 26.07 4.96
C ASP A 59 -17.60 27.05 5.62
N GLY A 60 -17.37 26.94 6.93
CA GLY A 60 -16.51 27.86 7.69
C GLY A 60 -15.05 27.41 7.81
N ALA A 61 -14.28 28.10 8.67
CA ALA A 61 -12.82 27.95 8.79
C ALA A 61 -12.35 26.52 9.16
N VAL A 62 -13.17 25.74 9.87
CA VAL A 62 -12.87 24.35 10.25
C VAL A 62 -13.18 23.37 9.11
N GLY A 63 -13.97 23.78 8.13
CA GLY A 63 -14.41 22.96 7.01
C GLY A 63 -13.26 22.43 6.16
N GLY A 64 -12.16 23.16 6.03
CA GLY A 64 -10.99 22.68 5.29
C GLY A 64 -10.48 21.33 5.78
N LYS A 65 -10.45 21.10 7.11
CA LYS A 65 -10.04 19.80 7.69
C LYS A 65 -11.08 18.69 7.41
N LEU A 66 -12.35 19.04 7.38
CA LEU A 66 -13.43 18.11 7.05
C LEU A 66 -13.35 17.70 5.58
N TRP A 67 -13.22 18.65 4.65
CA TRP A 67 -13.02 18.39 3.22
C TRP A 67 -11.74 17.58 2.96
N ALA A 68 -10.67 17.82 3.72
CA ALA A 68 -9.42 17.05 3.63
C ALA A 68 -9.54 15.59 4.09
N THR A 69 -10.55 15.25 4.91
CA THR A 69 -10.68 13.93 5.54
C THR A 69 -11.93 13.14 5.15
N VAL A 70 -12.90 13.79 4.50
CA VAL A 70 -14.14 13.16 4.03
C VAL A 70 -13.87 11.96 3.15
N SER A 71 -14.67 10.91 3.30
CA SER A 71 -14.55 9.71 2.48
C SER A 71 -15.23 9.88 1.12
N LEU A 72 -14.56 9.39 0.07
CA LEU A 72 -15.14 9.34 -1.28
C LEU A 72 -15.58 7.92 -1.68
N GLN A 73 -15.81 7.00 -0.74
CA GLN A 73 -16.14 5.61 -1.06
C GLN A 73 -17.35 5.50 -1.98
N GLY A 74 -17.20 4.74 -3.07
CA GLY A 74 -18.29 4.45 -4.01
C GLY A 74 -18.69 5.64 -4.89
N LEU A 75 -18.04 6.79 -4.75
CA LEU A 75 -18.24 7.94 -5.61
C LEU A 75 -17.43 7.81 -6.89
N ALA A 76 -18.16 7.70 -8.01
CA ALA A 76 -17.58 7.86 -9.32
C ALA A 76 -17.21 9.33 -9.57
N VAL A 77 -16.11 9.53 -10.29
CA VAL A 77 -15.82 10.83 -10.90
C VAL A 77 -16.72 10.93 -12.13
N ASP A 78 -17.80 11.68 -12.02
CA ASP A 78 -18.78 11.93 -13.08
C ASP A 78 -19.17 13.42 -13.09
N SER A 79 -19.93 13.85 -14.10
CA SER A 79 -20.34 15.26 -14.25
C SER A 79 -21.11 15.81 -13.03
N THR A 80 -21.75 14.94 -12.24
CA THR A 80 -22.54 15.35 -11.07
C THR A 80 -21.67 15.58 -9.83
N HIS A 81 -20.64 14.76 -9.63
CA HIS A 81 -19.80 14.81 -8.43
C HIS A 81 -18.45 15.52 -8.66
N LEU A 82 -18.05 15.78 -9.92
CA LEU A 82 -16.74 16.34 -10.27
C LEU A 82 -16.37 17.59 -9.45
N LEU A 83 -17.27 18.57 -9.37
CA LEU A 83 -17.03 19.83 -8.65
C LEU A 83 -16.80 19.62 -7.14
N LEU A 84 -17.49 18.65 -6.53
CA LEU A 84 -17.33 18.33 -5.10
C LEU A 84 -15.98 17.64 -4.85
N ILE A 85 -15.57 16.76 -5.76
CA ILE A 85 -14.30 16.05 -5.69
C ILE A 85 -13.14 17.03 -5.92
N GLU A 86 -13.25 17.94 -6.89
CA GLU A 86 -12.28 19.02 -7.12
C GLU A 86 -12.15 19.94 -5.91
N LYS A 87 -13.28 20.28 -5.27
CA LYS A 87 -13.26 21.05 -4.01
C LYS A 87 -12.51 20.30 -2.92
N ALA A 88 -12.80 19.02 -2.71
CA ALA A 88 -12.10 18.20 -1.71
C ALA A 88 -10.59 18.09 -2.00
N ALA A 89 -10.21 17.91 -3.27
CA ALA A 89 -8.81 17.91 -3.70
C ALA A 89 -8.12 19.28 -3.51
N GLY A 90 -8.87 20.38 -3.66
CA GLY A 90 -8.44 21.73 -3.32
C GLY A 90 -7.96 21.82 -1.88
N PHE A 91 -8.72 21.28 -0.93
CA PHE A 91 -8.38 21.19 0.50
C PHE A 91 -7.35 20.11 0.85
N GLY A 92 -6.74 19.44 -0.13
CA GLY A 92 -5.69 18.45 0.12
C GLY A 92 -6.19 17.04 0.44
N ASN A 93 -7.46 16.72 0.12
CA ASN A 93 -7.96 15.36 0.27
C ASN A 93 -7.24 14.41 -0.69
N LYS A 94 -6.53 13.45 -0.09
CA LYS A 94 -5.64 12.50 -0.77
C LYS A 94 -6.42 11.52 -1.65
N GLU A 95 -7.54 11.02 -1.14
CA GLU A 95 -8.44 10.13 -1.88
C GLU A 95 -8.99 10.87 -3.11
N ALA A 96 -9.40 12.13 -2.96
CA ALA A 96 -9.88 12.96 -4.08
C ALA A 96 -8.82 13.25 -5.14
N ILE A 97 -7.60 13.61 -4.73
CA ILE A 97 -6.49 13.88 -5.66
C ILE A 97 -6.17 12.62 -6.48
N ILE A 98 -6.08 11.44 -5.86
CA ILE A 98 -5.81 10.17 -6.54
C ILE A 98 -6.95 9.83 -7.51
N LYS A 99 -8.21 9.95 -7.07
CA LYS A 99 -9.38 9.68 -7.93
C LYS A 99 -9.44 10.60 -9.14
N LEU A 100 -9.20 11.90 -8.97
CA LEU A 100 -9.16 12.85 -10.07
C LEU A 100 -7.97 12.62 -11.01
N ALA A 101 -6.77 12.39 -10.48
CA ALA A 101 -5.59 12.12 -11.30
C ALA A 101 -5.82 10.90 -12.19
N MET A 102 -6.38 9.83 -11.64
CA MET A 102 -6.76 8.65 -12.41
C MET A 102 -7.86 8.96 -13.43
N ALA A 103 -8.89 9.72 -13.05
CA ALA A 103 -9.96 10.08 -13.96
C ALA A 103 -9.46 10.83 -15.20
N PHE A 104 -8.55 11.79 -15.01
CA PHE A 104 -7.90 12.50 -16.11
C PHE A 104 -6.94 11.59 -16.92
N LEU A 105 -6.13 10.75 -16.27
CA LEU A 105 -5.22 9.84 -16.98
C LEU A 105 -5.95 8.82 -17.86
N TYR A 106 -7.12 8.35 -17.42
CA TYR A 106 -7.91 7.33 -18.11
C TYR A 106 -9.15 7.87 -18.84
N ASN A 107 -9.37 9.18 -18.86
CA ASN A 107 -10.57 9.85 -19.41
C ASN A 107 -11.89 9.30 -18.84
N GLN A 108 -11.94 8.99 -17.54
CA GLN A 108 -13.13 8.45 -16.86
C GLN A 108 -14.03 9.58 -16.33
N GLY A 109 -15.23 9.71 -16.89
CA GLY A 109 -16.27 10.64 -16.40
C GLY A 109 -15.87 12.12 -16.34
N VAL A 110 -14.79 12.49 -17.03
CA VAL A 110 -14.30 13.86 -17.22
C VAL A 110 -14.49 14.29 -18.67
N PRO A 111 -14.67 15.59 -18.94
CA PRO A 111 -14.72 16.10 -20.31
C PRO A 111 -13.46 15.72 -21.10
N LYS A 112 -13.63 15.37 -22.38
CA LYS A 112 -12.50 15.28 -23.31
C LYS A 112 -12.06 16.72 -23.63
N GLY A 113 -11.05 17.21 -22.91
CA GLY A 113 -10.50 18.55 -23.13
C GLY A 113 -9.84 18.70 -24.50
N ALA A 114 -9.40 19.92 -24.82
CA ALA A 114 -8.64 20.20 -26.04
C ALA A 114 -7.31 19.41 -26.08
N GLY A 115 -6.81 19.12 -27.30
CA GLY A 115 -5.53 18.40 -27.49
C GLY A 115 -5.60 16.90 -27.22
N ALA A 116 -6.77 16.27 -27.33
CA ALA A 116 -6.89 14.81 -27.17
C ALA A 116 -5.96 14.08 -28.16
N GLY A 117 -5.03 13.28 -27.63
CA GLY A 117 -4.05 12.56 -28.45
C GLY A 117 -2.77 13.36 -28.78
N THR A 118 -2.52 14.50 -28.12
CA THR A 118 -1.27 15.27 -28.22
C THR A 118 -0.56 15.42 -26.86
N LEU A 119 0.68 15.93 -26.87
CA LEU A 119 1.49 16.17 -25.65
C LEU A 119 0.94 17.34 -24.82
N ASP A 120 0.02 18.11 -25.38
CA ASP A 120 -0.68 19.22 -24.73
C ASP A 120 -2.12 18.86 -24.35
N SER A 121 -2.42 17.56 -24.26
CA SER A 121 -3.72 17.08 -23.78
C SER A 121 -4.06 17.73 -22.45
N TRP A 122 -5.16 18.48 -22.42
CA TRP A 122 -5.62 19.17 -21.21
C TRP A 122 -5.78 18.21 -20.02
N ASN A 123 -6.26 17.00 -20.28
CA ASN A 123 -6.39 15.95 -19.26
C ASN A 123 -5.02 15.46 -18.76
N GLY A 124 -4.03 15.31 -19.65
CA GLY A 124 -2.67 14.94 -19.25
C GLY A 124 -1.99 16.00 -18.39
N ILE A 125 -2.14 17.28 -18.74
CA ILE A 125 -1.60 18.42 -17.97
C ILE A 125 -2.27 18.51 -16.60
N ARG A 126 -3.60 18.39 -16.53
CA ARG A 126 -4.35 18.37 -15.26
C ARG A 126 -3.93 17.21 -14.37
N ALA A 127 -3.74 16.02 -14.94
CA ALA A 127 -3.20 14.89 -14.21
C ALA A 127 -1.80 15.18 -13.65
N ALA A 128 -0.89 15.74 -14.45
CA ALA A 128 0.46 16.11 -13.99
C ALA A 128 0.42 17.04 -12.77
N HIS A 129 -0.40 18.09 -12.80
CA HIS A 129 -0.53 19.02 -11.67
C HIS A 129 -1.02 18.32 -10.39
N LEU A 130 -1.98 17.41 -10.51
CA LEU A 130 -2.48 16.63 -9.37
C LEU A 130 -1.43 15.66 -8.82
N LEU A 131 -0.64 15.02 -9.69
CA LEU A 131 0.45 14.13 -9.30
C LEU A 131 1.57 14.90 -8.58
N LEU A 132 1.94 16.08 -9.09
CA LEU A 132 2.92 16.97 -8.46
C LEU A 132 2.43 17.44 -7.09
N LYS A 133 1.15 17.82 -6.96
CA LYS A 133 0.54 18.15 -5.66
C LYS A 133 0.54 16.95 -4.72
N LEU A 134 0.31 15.74 -5.24
CA LEU A 134 0.34 14.51 -4.45
C LEU A 134 1.76 14.25 -3.89
N ASP A 135 2.81 14.41 -4.70
CA ASP A 135 4.17 14.16 -4.25
C ASP A 135 4.67 15.25 -3.28
N SER A 136 4.26 16.52 -3.46
CA SER A 136 4.66 17.63 -2.56
C SER A 136 3.93 17.64 -1.23
N SER A 137 2.69 17.14 -1.17
CA SER A 137 1.88 17.12 0.05
C SER A 137 2.35 16.08 1.09
N TYR A 138 3.40 15.30 0.79
CA TYR A 138 3.89 14.22 1.64
C TYR A 138 5.43 14.17 1.72
N PRO A 139 6.05 14.88 2.68
CA PRO A 139 7.49 14.71 2.93
C PRO A 139 7.86 13.31 3.43
N SER A 140 6.90 12.56 3.98
CA SER A 140 7.13 11.30 4.71
C SER A 140 6.48 10.05 4.09
N SER A 141 5.66 10.19 3.05
CA SER A 141 5.07 9.05 2.35
C SER A 141 5.92 8.66 1.15
N ARG A 142 5.84 7.38 0.79
CA ARG A 142 6.53 6.89 -0.41
C ARG A 142 5.97 7.59 -1.65
N PRO A 143 6.82 8.10 -2.56
CA PRO A 143 6.36 8.68 -3.80
C PRO A 143 5.66 7.61 -4.64
N PHE A 144 4.45 7.95 -5.11
CA PHE A 144 3.52 7.01 -5.72
C PHE A 144 3.18 7.38 -7.17
N SER A 145 3.43 8.62 -7.59
CA SER A 145 3.01 9.12 -8.91
C SER A 145 3.51 8.26 -10.08
N TRP A 146 4.71 7.70 -10.01
CA TRP A 146 5.27 6.78 -11.02
C TRP A 146 4.39 5.58 -11.32
N PHE A 147 3.64 5.08 -10.34
CA PHE A 147 2.75 3.93 -10.51
C PHE A 147 1.65 4.25 -11.53
N LEU A 148 1.08 5.46 -11.44
CA LEU A 148 -0.03 5.91 -12.28
C LEU A 148 0.41 6.18 -13.72
N ILE A 149 1.62 6.71 -13.89
CA ILE A 149 2.23 6.95 -15.20
C ILE A 149 3.10 5.78 -15.69
N ARG A 150 3.14 4.63 -14.99
CA ARG A 150 4.00 3.49 -15.38
C ARG A 150 3.74 3.04 -16.84
N PRO A 151 4.79 2.85 -17.67
CA PRO A 151 4.71 2.24 -19.01
C PRO A 151 4.19 0.78 -18.95
N PRO A 152 3.84 0.16 -20.10
CA PRO A 152 3.89 0.71 -21.45
C PRO A 152 2.77 1.73 -21.70
N TRP A 153 3.08 2.76 -22.48
CA TRP A 153 2.11 3.67 -23.08
C TRP A 153 1.84 3.25 -24.53
N SER A 154 0.69 3.63 -25.07
CA SER A 154 0.46 3.52 -26.52
C SER A 154 1.48 4.35 -27.30
N SER A 155 1.80 3.97 -28.54
CA SER A 155 2.60 4.77 -29.48
C SER A 155 1.93 6.09 -29.88
N SER A 156 0.62 6.21 -29.67
CA SER A 156 -0.09 7.48 -29.71
C SER A 156 0.10 8.25 -28.40
N VAL A 157 0.18 9.58 -28.48
CA VAL A 157 0.36 10.43 -27.30
C VAL A 157 -0.81 10.26 -26.34
N SER A 158 -0.58 9.54 -25.25
CA SER A 158 -1.58 9.30 -24.21
C SER A 158 -1.48 10.33 -23.08
N ASN A 159 -2.52 10.45 -22.26
CA ASN A 159 -2.50 11.34 -21.10
C ASN A 159 -1.39 10.98 -20.10
N LYS A 160 -0.96 9.71 -20.05
CA LYS A 160 0.17 9.27 -19.21
C LYS A 160 1.51 9.79 -19.73
N VAL A 161 1.70 9.77 -21.05
CA VAL A 161 2.88 10.31 -21.74
C VAL A 161 2.94 11.82 -21.50
N CYS A 162 1.84 12.53 -21.79
CA CYS A 162 1.72 13.96 -21.53
C CYS A 162 2.03 14.30 -20.06
N ALA A 163 1.46 13.55 -19.10
CA ALA A 163 1.73 13.78 -17.69
C ALA A 163 3.21 13.57 -17.33
N TYR A 164 3.84 12.52 -17.85
CA TYR A 164 5.26 12.26 -17.68
C TYR A 164 6.13 13.42 -18.22
N HIS A 165 5.90 13.87 -19.46
CA HIS A 165 6.68 14.98 -20.03
C HIS A 165 6.51 16.28 -19.25
N LYS A 166 5.30 16.59 -18.77
CA LYS A 166 5.05 17.78 -17.93
C LYS A 166 5.75 17.68 -16.57
N MET A 167 5.80 16.49 -15.99
CA MET A 167 6.57 16.25 -14.76
C MET A 167 8.09 16.39 -14.99
N VAL A 168 8.60 15.95 -16.15
CA VAL A 168 10.01 16.15 -16.54
C VAL A 168 10.30 17.64 -16.76
N GLU A 169 9.47 18.35 -17.52
CA GLU A 169 9.59 19.80 -17.78
C GLU A 169 9.71 20.58 -16.47
N ARG A 170 8.85 20.27 -15.48
CA ARG A 170 8.90 20.88 -14.14
C ARG A 170 10.24 20.67 -13.43
N CYS A 171 10.91 19.54 -13.65
CA CYS A 171 12.23 19.24 -13.07
C CYS A 171 13.39 19.92 -13.81
N LEU A 172 13.25 20.17 -15.11
CA LEU A 172 14.30 20.75 -15.96
C LEU A 172 14.23 22.29 -16.00
N ASP A 173 13.03 22.86 -15.85
CA ASP A 173 12.83 24.30 -15.82
C ASP A 173 13.32 24.92 -14.53
N ARG A 174 14.51 25.54 -14.59
CA ARG A 174 15.07 26.38 -13.52
C ARG A 174 14.51 27.82 -13.51
N ARG A 175 13.49 28.17 -14.32
CA ARG A 175 13.17 29.57 -14.66
C ARG A 175 11.71 30.05 -14.61
N THR A 176 10.74 29.28 -14.14
CA THR A 176 9.36 29.78 -14.02
C THR A 176 8.78 29.57 -12.62
N PRO A 177 8.81 30.61 -11.77
CA PRO A 177 7.84 30.73 -10.70
C PRO A 177 6.46 31.03 -11.33
N GLY A 178 5.48 30.17 -11.06
CA GLY A 178 4.05 30.47 -11.13
C GLY A 178 3.44 30.80 -12.50
N LEU A 179 2.72 29.83 -13.07
CA LEU A 179 1.34 30.08 -13.48
C LEU A 179 0.45 29.93 -12.24
N GLU A 180 0.74 30.75 -11.22
CA GLU A 180 -0.11 30.92 -10.05
C GLU A 180 -0.77 32.29 -10.21
N ALA A 181 -2.04 32.26 -10.61
CA ALA A 181 -2.92 33.34 -10.22
C ALA A 181 -3.11 33.23 -8.70
N GLU A 182 -2.56 34.24 -8.01
CA GLU A 182 -2.87 34.65 -6.65
C GLU A 182 -2.39 33.77 -5.49
N GLY A 183 -1.15 34.04 -5.07
CA GLY A 183 -0.93 34.39 -3.66
C GLY A 183 -0.40 33.31 -2.72
N GLU A 184 0.69 32.62 -3.03
CA GLU A 184 1.49 31.95 -2.00
C GLU A 184 2.97 32.36 -2.10
N ARG A 185 3.51 32.86 -0.98
CA ARG A 185 4.88 33.37 -0.87
C ARG A 185 5.87 32.22 -1.01
N GLU A 186 6.80 32.35 -1.95
CA GLU A 186 8.00 31.52 -2.08
C GLU A 186 8.70 31.35 -0.73
N SER A 187 8.70 30.11 -0.23
CA SER A 187 9.44 29.72 0.97
C SER A 187 10.67 28.93 0.54
N LYS A 188 11.78 29.06 1.27
CA LYS A 188 13.09 28.39 1.09
C LYS A 188 13.07 26.84 1.15
N GLY A 189 11.95 26.17 0.86
CA GLY A 189 11.71 24.72 1.01
C GLY A 189 11.71 23.90 -0.29
N ASP A 190 11.94 24.51 -1.46
CA ASP A 190 11.78 23.83 -2.77
C ASP A 190 12.70 22.62 -3.01
N GLY A 191 13.81 22.50 -2.27
CA GLY A 191 14.75 21.38 -2.39
C GLY A 191 14.20 20.04 -1.88
N GLU A 192 13.41 20.05 -0.81
CA GLU A 192 12.79 18.82 -0.28
C GLU A 192 11.53 18.42 -1.07
N ALA A 193 10.81 19.41 -1.62
CA ALA A 193 9.59 19.22 -2.39
C ALA A 193 9.78 18.37 -3.66
N ASN A 194 10.97 18.37 -4.25
CA ASN A 194 11.29 17.64 -5.49
C ASN A 194 11.89 16.25 -5.26
N SER A 195 12.22 15.88 -4.01
CA SER A 195 12.93 14.64 -3.69
C SER A 195 12.15 13.37 -4.09
N GLY A 196 10.83 13.36 -3.88
CA GLY A 196 9.95 12.28 -4.29
C GLY A 196 9.69 12.21 -5.80
N LEU A 197 9.62 13.38 -6.45
CA LEU A 197 9.43 13.50 -7.89
C LEU A 197 10.59 12.86 -8.67
N PHE A 198 11.84 13.08 -8.25
CA PHE A 198 13.01 12.46 -8.87
C PHE A 198 12.97 10.92 -8.77
N TYR A 199 12.56 10.38 -7.63
CA TYR A 199 12.34 8.93 -7.49
C TYR A 199 11.29 8.43 -8.46
N SER A 200 10.15 9.13 -8.56
CA SER A 200 9.06 8.74 -9.45
C SER A 200 9.48 8.75 -10.92
N LEU A 201 10.16 9.80 -11.38
CA LEU A 201 10.69 9.88 -12.74
C LEU A 201 11.72 8.78 -13.01
N GLY A 202 12.64 8.54 -12.07
CA GLY A 202 13.62 7.46 -12.18
C GLY A 202 12.97 6.08 -12.29
N GLN A 203 11.91 5.80 -11.52
CA GLN A 203 11.16 4.56 -11.64
C GLN A 203 10.43 4.42 -12.98
N THR A 204 9.83 5.50 -13.49
CA THR A 204 9.20 5.50 -14.82
C THR A 204 10.20 5.20 -15.92
N VAL A 205 11.38 5.86 -15.90
CA VAL A 205 12.46 5.61 -16.87
C VAL A 205 13.01 4.20 -16.75
N ASN A 206 13.19 3.69 -15.52
CA ASN A 206 13.66 2.32 -15.30
C ASN A 206 12.80 1.27 -16.02
N PHE A 207 11.48 1.45 -16.02
CA PHE A 207 10.59 0.54 -16.75
C PHE A 207 10.66 0.73 -18.27
N LEU A 208 10.93 1.94 -18.77
CA LEU A 208 11.17 2.17 -20.20
C LEU A 208 12.46 1.45 -20.66
N GLU A 209 13.54 1.62 -19.90
CA GLU A 209 14.83 0.98 -20.16
C GLU A 209 14.70 -0.55 -20.17
N ALA A 210 13.95 -1.13 -19.22
CA ALA A 210 13.70 -2.57 -19.15
C ALA A 210 12.91 -3.10 -20.36
N ASP A 211 12.05 -2.28 -20.96
CA ASP A 211 11.30 -2.59 -22.18
C ASP A 211 12.13 -2.36 -23.47
N GLY A 212 13.42 -2.03 -23.35
CA GLY A 212 14.31 -1.73 -24.48
C GLY A 212 13.97 -0.41 -25.19
N LYS A 213 13.27 0.51 -24.50
CA LYS A 213 12.95 1.84 -25.00
C LYS A 213 13.85 2.86 -24.35
N ASP A 214 14.53 3.65 -25.16
CA ASP A 214 15.29 4.79 -24.65
C ASP A 214 14.34 5.85 -24.09
N ALA A 215 14.74 6.49 -23.00
CA ALA A 215 14.07 7.70 -22.57
C ALA A 215 14.27 8.77 -23.65
N GLU A 216 13.18 9.28 -24.22
CA GLU A 216 13.22 10.35 -25.24
C GLU A 216 13.99 11.59 -24.76
N THR A 217 14.13 11.75 -23.44
CA THR A 217 14.82 12.87 -22.77
C THR A 217 16.34 12.69 -22.67
N GLY A 218 16.90 11.53 -23.06
CA GLY A 218 18.33 11.22 -22.97
C GLY A 218 18.89 11.09 -21.55
N GLN A 219 18.02 11.06 -20.53
CA GLN A 219 18.40 10.84 -19.12
C GLN A 219 18.13 9.40 -18.73
N THR A 220 19.11 8.79 -18.05
CA THR A 220 18.97 7.43 -17.53
C THR A 220 18.17 7.42 -16.24
N ALA A 221 17.62 6.26 -15.88
CA ALA A 221 16.99 6.07 -14.58
C ALA A 221 17.98 6.37 -13.43
N MET A 222 19.27 6.04 -13.64
CA MET A 222 20.32 6.31 -12.65
C MET A 222 20.52 7.80 -12.39
N ASP A 223 20.51 8.64 -13.44
CA ASP A 223 20.66 10.10 -13.29
C ASP A 223 19.55 10.69 -12.39
N TRP A 224 18.32 10.22 -12.57
CA TRP A 224 17.19 10.63 -11.73
C TRP A 224 17.34 10.16 -10.29
N PHE A 225 17.77 8.91 -10.07
CA PHE A 225 17.99 8.40 -8.71
C PHE A 225 19.14 9.12 -8.00
N GLU A 226 20.24 9.45 -8.68
CA GLU A 226 21.35 10.21 -8.11
C GLU A 226 20.94 11.64 -7.72
N ARG A 227 20.13 12.30 -8.56
CA ARG A 227 19.53 13.60 -8.23
C ARG A 227 18.62 13.49 -6.99
N GLY A 228 17.76 12.48 -6.94
CA GLY A 228 16.89 12.24 -5.79
C GLY A 228 17.67 11.96 -4.50
N ALA A 229 18.72 11.14 -4.58
CA ALA A 229 19.60 10.84 -3.44
C ALA A 229 20.34 12.09 -2.93
N SER A 230 20.77 12.97 -3.84
CA SER A 230 21.40 14.26 -3.50
C SER A 230 20.43 15.19 -2.75
N HIS A 231 19.13 15.10 -3.04
CA HIS A 231 18.05 15.80 -2.32
C HIS A 231 17.52 15.01 -1.11
N ARG A 232 18.33 14.08 -0.57
CA ARG A 232 18.02 13.26 0.61
C ARG A 232 16.78 12.36 0.49
N CYS A 233 16.36 12.00 -0.72
CA CYS A 233 15.32 10.98 -0.91
C CYS A 233 15.84 9.58 -0.55
N PRO A 234 15.31 8.92 0.51
CA PRO A 234 15.79 7.60 0.91
C PRO A 234 15.46 6.52 -0.13
N PHE A 235 14.35 6.67 -0.86
CA PHE A 235 13.94 5.72 -1.90
C PHE A 235 14.89 5.75 -3.10
N SER A 236 15.24 6.93 -3.58
CA SER A 236 16.25 7.07 -4.65
C SER A 236 17.62 6.57 -4.19
N ALA A 237 18.04 6.89 -2.96
CA ALA A 237 19.31 6.42 -2.43
C ALA A 237 19.37 4.88 -2.33
N LEU A 238 18.25 4.23 -1.99
CA LEU A 238 18.15 2.77 -1.98
C LEU A 238 18.28 2.17 -3.39
N GLU A 239 17.66 2.78 -4.40
CA GLU A 239 17.81 2.32 -5.80
C GLU A 239 19.24 2.50 -6.32
N VAL A 240 19.89 3.63 -6.00
CA VAL A 240 21.33 3.83 -6.28
C VAL A 240 22.15 2.72 -5.62
N TRP A 241 21.87 2.38 -4.37
CA TRP A 241 22.57 1.33 -3.63
C TRP A 241 22.36 -0.07 -4.28
N ARG A 242 21.12 -0.40 -4.66
CA ARG A 242 20.79 -1.68 -5.32
C ARG A 242 21.53 -1.89 -6.62
N ARG A 243 21.76 -0.81 -7.40
CA ARG A 243 22.44 -0.89 -8.70
C ARG A 243 23.96 -0.87 -8.58
N SER A 244 24.50 -0.05 -7.69
CA SER A 244 25.95 0.19 -7.59
C SER A 244 26.66 -0.69 -6.56
N MET A 245 26.04 -0.87 -5.39
CA MET A 245 26.69 -1.50 -4.23
C MET A 245 26.30 -2.97 -4.05
N LYS A 246 25.04 -3.33 -4.26
CA LYS A 246 24.55 -4.72 -4.08
C LYS A 246 25.34 -5.76 -4.92
N PRO A 247 25.64 -5.53 -6.22
CA PRO A 247 26.44 -6.48 -7.00
C PRO A 247 27.90 -6.59 -6.51
N GLN A 248 28.40 -5.56 -5.82
CA GLN A 248 29.77 -5.48 -5.30
C GLN A 248 29.86 -5.87 -3.82
N LEU A 249 28.78 -6.39 -3.22
CA LEU A 249 28.69 -6.61 -1.77
C LEU A 249 29.81 -7.51 -1.23
N ALA A 250 30.18 -8.56 -1.97
CA ALA A 250 31.27 -9.46 -1.58
C ALA A 250 32.67 -8.80 -1.59
N VAL A 251 32.87 -7.76 -2.42
CA VAL A 251 34.16 -7.07 -2.57
C VAL A 251 34.22 -5.81 -1.72
N LYS A 252 33.10 -5.09 -1.60
CA LYS A 252 32.97 -3.80 -0.90
C LYS A 252 31.94 -3.89 0.22
N GLU A 253 32.05 -4.91 1.06
CA GLU A 253 31.11 -5.18 2.15
C GLU A 253 30.93 -3.96 3.06
N VAL A 254 32.02 -3.44 3.62
CA VAL A 254 31.97 -2.38 4.65
C VAL A 254 31.34 -1.08 4.11
N PRO A 255 31.75 -0.54 2.95
CA PRO A 255 31.09 0.63 2.36
C PRO A 255 29.61 0.38 1.99
N ALA A 256 29.28 -0.81 1.47
CA ALA A 256 27.92 -1.16 1.09
C ALA A 256 26.99 -1.21 2.31
N VAL A 257 27.37 -1.91 3.38
CA VAL A 257 26.55 -1.99 4.59
C VAL A 257 26.46 -0.64 5.31
N ARG A 258 27.55 0.13 5.36
CA ARG A 258 27.56 1.47 5.97
C ARG A 258 26.61 2.45 5.25
N SER A 259 26.61 2.43 3.92
CA SER A 259 25.70 3.26 3.13
C SER A 259 24.24 2.87 3.34
N LEU A 260 23.93 1.57 3.44
CA LEU A 260 22.58 1.10 3.73
C LEU A 260 22.09 1.55 5.13
N ARG A 261 22.94 1.47 6.15
CA ARG A 261 22.64 2.03 7.49
C ARG A 261 22.38 3.54 7.44
N LYS A 262 23.16 4.28 6.64
CA LYS A 262 22.96 5.73 6.44
C LYS A 262 21.59 6.01 5.81
N ILE A 263 21.18 5.24 4.80
CA ILE A 263 19.84 5.38 4.18
C ILE A 263 18.73 5.19 5.21
N ILE A 264 18.83 4.18 6.07
CA ILE A 264 17.85 3.93 7.13
C ILE A 264 17.79 5.10 8.12
N ALA A 265 18.95 5.71 8.44
CA ALA A 265 19.04 6.85 9.35
C ALA A 265 18.53 8.18 8.76
N MET A 266 18.39 8.29 7.43
CA MET A 266 17.91 9.51 6.76
C MET A 266 16.40 9.76 6.95
N SER A 267 15.65 8.78 7.44
CA SER A 267 14.19 8.80 7.46
C SER A 267 13.63 8.61 8.86
N ASN A 268 12.53 9.29 9.20
CA ASN A 268 11.76 8.96 10.42
C ASN A 268 11.31 7.48 10.37
N HIS A 269 11.22 6.84 11.54
CA HIS A 269 11.21 5.38 11.74
C HIS A 269 10.30 4.51 10.84
N THR A 270 9.28 5.07 10.19
CA THR A 270 8.30 4.38 9.34
C THR A 270 8.64 4.32 7.84
N SER A 271 9.49 5.20 7.29
CA SER A 271 9.59 5.39 5.82
C SER A 271 10.71 4.65 5.08
N THR A 272 11.49 3.77 5.73
CA THR A 272 12.53 2.96 5.05
C THR A 272 12.43 1.48 5.33
N LEU A 273 11.22 0.94 5.23
CA LEU A 273 11.01 -0.48 5.39
C LEU A 273 11.88 -1.33 4.44
N GLU A 274 11.89 -1.02 3.15
CA GLU A 274 12.66 -1.80 2.20
C GLU A 274 14.15 -1.82 2.51
N ALA A 275 14.71 -0.68 2.92
CA ALA A 275 16.13 -0.62 3.29
C ALA A 275 16.42 -1.46 4.55
N LYS A 276 15.49 -1.49 5.51
CA LYS A 276 15.60 -2.36 6.70
C LYS A 276 15.55 -3.84 6.34
N MET A 277 14.65 -4.24 5.45
CA MET A 277 14.57 -5.63 4.97
C MET A 277 15.81 -6.01 4.16
N GLU A 278 16.30 -5.10 3.31
CA GLU A 278 17.56 -5.29 2.57
C GLU A 278 18.74 -5.47 3.53
N LEU A 279 18.81 -4.69 4.62
CA LEU A 279 19.86 -4.83 5.63
C LEU A 279 19.74 -6.15 6.41
N CYS A 280 18.51 -6.61 6.68
CA CYS A 280 18.29 -7.94 7.27
C CYS A 280 18.81 -9.04 6.34
N MET A 281 18.55 -8.93 5.03
CA MET A 281 19.06 -9.88 4.04
C MET A 281 20.60 -9.86 3.96
N THR A 282 21.25 -8.69 4.00
CA THR A 282 22.72 -8.64 3.98
C THR A 282 23.32 -9.27 5.24
N TYR A 283 22.75 -9.01 6.42
CA TYR A 283 23.17 -9.66 7.67
C TYR A 283 22.91 -11.16 7.68
N ALA A 284 21.77 -11.60 7.17
CA ALA A 284 21.45 -13.02 7.03
C ALA A 284 22.46 -13.74 6.12
N GLY A 285 22.91 -13.07 5.06
CA GLY A 285 23.97 -13.56 4.16
C GLY A 285 25.40 -13.50 4.73
N GLY A 286 25.59 -13.02 5.96
CA GLY A 286 26.90 -12.96 6.62
C GLY A 286 27.68 -11.65 6.43
N TYR A 287 27.14 -10.69 5.67
CA TYR A 287 27.78 -9.41 5.39
C TYR A 287 27.43 -8.37 6.47
N THR A 288 28.25 -8.27 7.50
CA THR A 288 27.98 -7.47 8.71
C THR A 288 28.51 -6.04 8.64
N GLY A 289 29.43 -5.74 7.72
CA GLY A 289 29.98 -4.39 7.56
C GLY A 289 30.69 -3.88 8.81
N SER A 290 31.60 -4.70 9.34
CA SER A 290 32.42 -4.45 10.54
C SER A 290 31.68 -4.49 11.88
N VAL A 291 30.45 -4.96 11.92
CA VAL A 291 29.65 -5.11 13.15
C VAL A 291 29.67 -6.56 13.63
N GLY A 292 29.64 -6.77 14.95
CA GLY A 292 29.59 -8.12 15.52
C GLY A 292 28.32 -8.87 15.12
N ARG A 293 28.40 -10.20 14.99
CA ARG A 293 27.26 -11.07 14.66
C ARG A 293 26.08 -10.88 15.62
N GLU A 294 26.36 -10.60 16.89
CA GLU A 294 25.33 -10.37 17.91
C GLU A 294 24.52 -9.09 17.68
N GLU A 295 25.16 -8.01 17.24
CA GLU A 295 24.49 -6.75 16.92
C GLU A 295 23.70 -6.87 15.61
N ALA A 296 24.24 -7.59 14.61
CA ALA A 296 23.51 -7.93 13.39
C ALA A 296 22.24 -8.75 13.70
N PHE A 297 22.36 -9.74 14.59
CA PHE A 297 21.23 -10.53 15.10
C PHE A 297 20.25 -9.70 15.91
N ALA A 298 20.73 -8.76 16.74
CA ALA A 298 19.86 -7.84 17.46
C ALA A 298 19.02 -7.00 16.50
N PHE A 299 19.61 -6.48 15.41
CA PHE A 299 18.87 -5.72 14.41
C PHE A 299 17.79 -6.56 13.72
N ILE A 300 18.11 -7.80 13.29
CA ILE A 300 17.12 -8.72 12.69
C ILE A 300 15.99 -9.01 13.68
N ARG A 301 16.33 -9.33 14.94
CA ARG A 301 15.36 -9.60 16.00
C ARG A 301 14.43 -8.43 16.20
N ASP A 302 14.95 -7.20 16.23
CA ASP A 302 14.13 -6.00 16.38
C ASP A 302 13.13 -5.84 15.22
N GLN A 303 13.55 -6.15 13.99
CA GLN A 303 12.64 -6.11 12.83
C GLN A 303 11.59 -7.24 12.86
N MET A 304 11.95 -8.44 13.31
CA MET A 304 11.04 -9.58 13.45
C MET A 304 9.98 -9.30 14.53
N MET A 305 10.43 -8.82 15.70
CA MET A 305 9.57 -8.53 16.86
C MET A 305 8.74 -7.24 16.72
N ALA A 306 9.14 -6.34 15.81
CA ALA A 306 8.32 -5.18 15.43
C ALA A 306 7.10 -5.57 14.59
N SER A 307 7.09 -6.77 13.98
CA SER A 307 5.94 -7.25 13.20
C SER A 307 4.67 -7.34 14.05
N ARG A 308 3.53 -6.95 13.48
CA ARG A 308 2.23 -6.93 14.17
C ARG A 308 1.20 -7.77 13.42
N PRO A 309 0.24 -8.41 14.11
CA PRO A 309 -0.89 -9.10 13.48
C PRO A 309 -1.73 -8.14 12.62
N SER A 310 -2.17 -8.58 11.43
CA SER A 310 -2.97 -7.75 10.51
C SER A 310 -4.45 -7.67 10.89
N LEU A 311 -4.91 -8.51 11.83
CA LEU A 311 -6.31 -8.64 12.25
C LEU A 311 -7.29 -8.92 11.09
N SER A 312 -6.82 -9.49 9.98
CA SER A 312 -7.64 -9.84 8.80
C SER A 312 -8.90 -10.62 9.19
N GLN A 313 -8.83 -11.54 10.16
CA GLN A 313 -10.01 -12.29 10.62
C GLN A 313 -11.19 -11.40 11.06
N SER A 314 -10.93 -10.18 11.53
CA SER A 314 -11.97 -9.23 11.96
C SER A 314 -12.78 -8.66 10.80
N MET A 315 -12.36 -8.86 9.54
CA MET A 315 -13.08 -8.36 8.35
C MET A 315 -14.53 -8.85 8.31
N PHE A 316 -14.81 -10.06 8.78
CA PHE A 316 -16.17 -10.62 8.79
C PHE A 316 -17.08 -10.01 9.87
N ARG A 317 -16.54 -9.20 10.78
CA ARG A 317 -17.35 -8.35 11.68
C ARG A 317 -17.68 -7.00 11.04
N VAL A 318 -16.85 -6.57 10.09
CA VAL A 318 -17.02 -5.31 9.36
C VAL A 318 -17.94 -5.53 8.17
N GLN A 319 -17.67 -6.54 7.34
CA GLN A 319 -18.45 -6.86 6.15
C GLN A 319 -19.86 -7.34 6.51
N ARG A 320 -20.86 -6.83 5.79
CA ARG A 320 -22.26 -7.25 5.95
C ARG A 320 -22.54 -8.58 5.25
N ASP A 321 -22.04 -8.73 4.04
CA ASP A 321 -22.46 -9.81 3.13
C ASP A 321 -21.33 -10.74 2.68
N ILE A 322 -20.08 -10.51 3.10
CA ILE A 322 -18.94 -11.33 2.73
C ILE A 322 -18.66 -12.38 3.81
N THR A 323 -18.56 -13.64 3.40
CA THR A 323 -18.27 -14.77 4.29
C THR A 323 -16.84 -15.29 4.12
N ASN A 324 -16.35 -16.07 5.09
CA ASN A 324 -15.03 -16.70 5.00
C ASN A 324 -14.90 -17.63 3.78
N ALA A 325 -15.97 -18.36 3.44
CA ALA A 325 -15.98 -19.22 2.26
C ALA A 325 -15.82 -18.42 0.95
N MET A 326 -16.53 -17.29 0.82
CA MET A 326 -16.39 -16.41 -0.36
C MET A 326 -14.97 -15.84 -0.49
N ARG A 327 -14.37 -15.45 0.65
CA ARG A 327 -12.96 -15.00 0.69
C ARG A 327 -12.02 -16.13 0.26
N PHE A 328 -12.21 -17.34 0.80
CA PHE A 328 -11.39 -18.50 0.46
C PHE A 328 -11.43 -18.79 -1.04
N ILE A 329 -12.64 -18.90 -1.63
CA ILE A 329 -12.84 -19.13 -3.08
C ILE A 329 -12.14 -18.04 -3.90
N THR A 330 -12.26 -16.78 -3.48
CA THR A 330 -11.63 -15.66 -4.21
C THR A 330 -10.10 -15.71 -4.11
N VAL A 331 -9.54 -15.99 -2.94
CA VAL A 331 -8.08 -16.06 -2.74
C VAL A 331 -7.49 -17.29 -3.44
N ASP A 332 -8.18 -18.42 -3.44
CA ASP A 332 -7.78 -19.61 -4.19
C ASP A 332 -7.70 -19.29 -5.70
N TRP A 333 -8.72 -18.66 -6.25
CA TRP A 333 -8.71 -18.16 -7.62
C TRP A 333 -7.60 -17.11 -7.89
N MET A 334 -7.29 -16.24 -6.93
CA MET A 334 -6.15 -15.32 -7.06
C MET A 334 -4.81 -16.07 -7.17
N ILE A 335 -4.67 -17.24 -6.52
CA ILE A 335 -3.48 -18.10 -6.63
C ILE A 335 -3.41 -18.74 -8.00
N GLU A 336 -4.53 -19.20 -8.57
CA GLU A 336 -4.60 -19.70 -9.95
C GLU A 336 -4.14 -18.62 -10.96
N ILE A 337 -4.59 -17.37 -10.79
CA ILE A 337 -4.12 -16.26 -11.63
C ILE A 337 -2.62 -16.01 -11.44
N ALA A 338 -2.14 -16.06 -10.20
CA ALA A 338 -0.72 -15.88 -9.92
C ALA A 338 0.13 -16.96 -10.60
N GLU A 339 -0.37 -18.18 -10.71
CA GLU A 339 0.29 -19.25 -11.47
C GLU A 339 0.21 -19.01 -12.97
N LEU A 340 -0.99 -18.77 -13.50
CA LEU A 340 -1.23 -18.49 -14.92
C LEU A 340 -0.37 -17.34 -15.46
N LYS A 341 -0.11 -16.32 -14.62
CA LYS A 341 0.69 -15.14 -14.97
C LYS A 341 2.12 -15.20 -14.43
N SER A 342 2.54 -16.34 -13.87
CA SER A 342 3.88 -16.56 -13.31
C SER A 342 4.31 -15.45 -12.34
N LEU A 343 3.38 -14.97 -11.52
CA LEU A 343 3.64 -13.94 -10.51
C LEU A 343 4.45 -14.54 -9.35
N SER A 344 5.38 -13.73 -8.84
CA SER A 344 6.18 -14.11 -7.67
C SER A 344 5.32 -14.29 -6.42
N SER A 345 5.80 -15.11 -5.47
CA SER A 345 5.17 -15.29 -4.16
C SER A 345 4.97 -13.95 -3.43
N ARG A 346 5.95 -13.05 -3.54
CA ARG A 346 5.90 -11.70 -2.97
C ARG A 346 4.74 -10.88 -3.54
N THR A 347 4.53 -10.93 -4.86
CA THR A 347 3.43 -10.24 -5.54
C THR A 347 2.07 -10.78 -5.09
N LEU A 348 1.93 -12.10 -4.99
CA LEU A 348 0.71 -12.76 -4.52
C LEU A 348 0.39 -12.38 -3.07
N HIS A 349 1.37 -12.46 -2.17
CA HIS A 349 1.20 -12.05 -0.77
C HIS A 349 0.78 -10.58 -0.65
N GLN A 350 1.36 -9.70 -1.47
CA GLN A 350 0.98 -8.29 -1.49
C GLN A 350 -0.46 -8.11 -1.98
N ALA A 351 -0.87 -8.82 -3.03
CA ALA A 351 -2.22 -8.78 -3.56
C ALA A 351 -3.26 -9.20 -2.52
N VAL A 352 -3.05 -10.33 -1.83
CA VAL A 352 -3.97 -10.81 -0.78
C VAL A 352 -3.98 -9.86 0.41
N THR A 353 -2.83 -9.27 0.77
CA THR A 353 -2.77 -8.27 1.85
C THR A 353 -3.59 -7.03 1.51
N LEU A 354 -3.52 -6.53 0.27
CA LEU A 354 -4.31 -5.40 -0.21
C LEU A 354 -5.81 -5.73 -0.24
N PHE A 355 -6.15 -6.92 -0.72
CA PHE A 355 -7.52 -7.44 -0.74
C PHE A 355 -8.14 -7.45 0.66
N ASP A 356 -7.48 -8.09 1.63
CA ASP A 356 -7.95 -8.15 3.01
C ASP A 356 -8.03 -6.77 3.67
N ALA A 357 -7.01 -5.93 3.44
CA ALA A 357 -6.98 -4.58 3.99
C ALA A 357 -8.14 -3.72 3.48
N TYR A 358 -8.56 -3.94 2.23
CA TYR A 358 -9.68 -3.22 1.64
C TYR A 358 -11.00 -3.70 2.26
N LEU A 359 -11.18 -5.01 2.45
CA LEU A 359 -12.33 -5.58 3.16
C LEU A 359 -12.39 -5.17 4.64
N LEU A 360 -11.28 -4.83 5.28
CA LEU A 360 -11.30 -4.25 6.62
C LEU A 360 -11.72 -2.77 6.61
N SER A 361 -11.51 -2.07 5.51
CA SER A 361 -11.67 -0.61 5.43
C SER A 361 -12.98 -0.16 4.78
N ARG A 362 -13.53 -0.97 3.87
CA ARG A 362 -14.63 -0.60 2.97
C ARG A 362 -15.62 -1.75 2.84
N GLN A 363 -16.92 -1.46 2.88
CA GLN A 363 -17.97 -2.42 2.51
C GLN A 363 -17.83 -2.80 1.04
N VAL A 364 -17.99 -4.10 0.76
CA VAL A 364 -17.92 -4.66 -0.58
C VAL A 364 -19.10 -5.59 -0.81
N ASP A 365 -19.79 -5.41 -1.93
CA ASP A 365 -20.86 -6.29 -2.35
C ASP A 365 -20.29 -7.62 -2.85
N ARG A 366 -21.06 -8.72 -2.67
CA ARG A 366 -20.66 -10.05 -3.13
C ARG A 366 -20.29 -10.08 -4.62
N SER A 367 -21.05 -9.35 -5.44
CA SER A 367 -20.83 -9.23 -6.89
C SER A 367 -19.58 -8.45 -7.26
N ALA A 368 -18.94 -7.74 -6.34
CA ALA A 368 -17.71 -6.97 -6.57
C ALA A 368 -16.47 -7.64 -5.95
N LEU A 369 -16.61 -8.78 -5.28
CA LEU A 369 -15.50 -9.44 -4.58
C LEU A 369 -14.41 -9.92 -5.56
N GLN A 370 -14.81 -10.51 -6.70
CA GLN A 370 -13.87 -10.93 -7.74
C GLN A 370 -13.19 -9.72 -8.40
N LEU A 371 -13.94 -8.62 -8.65
CA LEU A 371 -13.37 -7.36 -9.14
C LEU A 371 -12.29 -6.80 -8.19
N LEU A 372 -12.54 -6.82 -6.88
CA LEU A 372 -11.54 -6.44 -5.88
C LEU A 372 -10.32 -7.38 -5.92
N GLY A 373 -10.55 -8.70 -6.06
CA GLY A 373 -9.48 -9.71 -6.16
C GLY A 373 -8.54 -9.44 -7.32
N VAL A 374 -9.06 -9.37 -8.55
CA VAL A 374 -8.24 -9.12 -9.75
C VAL A 374 -7.58 -7.74 -9.72
N THR A 375 -8.26 -6.74 -9.18
CA THR A 375 -7.70 -5.38 -9.05
C THR A 375 -6.57 -5.35 -8.02
N SER A 376 -6.63 -6.15 -6.96
CA SER A 376 -5.56 -6.26 -5.97
C SER A 376 -4.31 -6.90 -6.58
N ILE A 377 -4.47 -7.91 -7.45
CA ILE A 377 -3.38 -8.50 -8.25
C ILE A 377 -2.81 -7.48 -9.23
N LEU A 378 -3.67 -6.75 -9.96
CA LEU A 378 -3.28 -5.67 -10.87
C LEU A 378 -2.40 -4.64 -10.16
N VAL A 379 -2.81 -4.17 -8.98
CA VAL A 379 -2.07 -3.17 -8.20
C VAL A 379 -0.75 -3.75 -7.69
N ALA A 380 -0.75 -4.96 -7.12
CA ALA A 380 0.46 -5.59 -6.60
C ALA A 380 1.49 -5.88 -7.70
N SER A 381 1.07 -6.46 -8.83
CA SER A 381 1.94 -6.78 -9.97
C SER A 381 2.49 -5.52 -10.65
N ARG A 382 1.67 -4.47 -10.75
CA ARG A 382 2.09 -3.14 -11.23
C ARG A 382 3.07 -2.46 -10.28
N TRP A 383 3.16 -2.87 -9.02
CA TRP A 383 4.17 -2.38 -8.09
C TRP A 383 5.47 -3.19 -8.14
N SER A 384 5.41 -4.53 -8.22
CA SER A 384 6.58 -5.41 -8.10
C SER A 384 7.53 -5.43 -9.30
N GLY A 385 7.13 -4.91 -10.45
CA GLY A 385 8.02 -4.66 -11.59
C GLY A 385 8.29 -5.83 -12.54
N ALA A 386 8.42 -7.08 -12.06
CA ALA A 386 8.85 -8.23 -12.88
C ALA A 386 7.84 -8.67 -13.95
N THR A 387 6.59 -8.92 -13.55
CA THR A 387 5.50 -9.28 -14.46
C THR A 387 4.32 -8.43 -14.06
N MET A 388 3.79 -7.65 -15.01
CA MET A 388 2.73 -6.69 -14.75
C MET A 388 1.45 -7.11 -15.47
N LEU A 389 0.35 -7.16 -14.71
CA LEU A 389 -0.98 -7.31 -15.29
C LEU A 389 -1.45 -5.96 -15.85
N THR A 390 -2.06 -5.97 -17.03
CA THR A 390 -2.73 -4.78 -17.60
C THR A 390 -4.20 -4.73 -17.17
N ILE A 391 -4.83 -3.55 -17.27
CA ILE A 391 -6.26 -3.39 -16.98
C ILE A 391 -7.12 -4.25 -17.92
N ARG A 392 -6.71 -4.35 -19.19
CA ARG A 392 -7.41 -5.18 -20.19
C ARG A 392 -7.30 -6.67 -19.87
N GLU A 393 -6.11 -7.14 -19.52
CA GLU A 393 -5.94 -8.53 -19.08
C GLU A 393 -6.73 -8.79 -17.79
N SER A 394 -6.79 -7.83 -16.86
CA SER A 394 -7.58 -7.97 -15.63
C SER A 394 -9.07 -8.18 -15.93
N SER A 395 -9.62 -7.42 -16.88
CA SER A 395 -11.00 -7.61 -17.36
C SER A 395 -11.18 -8.98 -18.02
N TRP A 396 -10.24 -9.36 -18.90
CA TRP A 396 -10.27 -10.66 -19.59
C TRP A 396 -10.19 -11.86 -18.63
N LEU A 397 -9.35 -11.80 -17.58
CA LEU A 397 -9.21 -12.85 -16.56
C LEU A 397 -10.49 -13.10 -15.77
N THR A 398 -11.43 -12.16 -15.80
CA THR A 398 -12.76 -12.32 -15.18
C THR A 398 -13.82 -12.80 -16.18
N ASP A 399 -13.40 -13.40 -17.30
CA ASP A 399 -14.26 -13.72 -18.44
C ASP A 399 -15.07 -12.51 -18.94
N ASN A 400 -14.48 -11.32 -18.83
CA ASN A 400 -15.13 -10.03 -19.13
C ASN A 400 -16.39 -9.75 -18.30
N THR A 401 -16.54 -10.38 -17.12
CA THR A 401 -17.60 -10.06 -16.15
C THR A 401 -17.54 -8.58 -15.75
N TYR A 402 -16.33 -8.02 -15.65
CA TYR A 402 -16.12 -6.60 -15.40
C TYR A 402 -15.44 -5.92 -16.58
N SER A 403 -15.93 -4.75 -16.93
CA SER A 403 -15.40 -3.90 -17.98
C SER A 403 -14.06 -3.25 -17.58
N TYR A 404 -13.35 -2.72 -18.59
CA TYR A 404 -12.15 -1.90 -18.37
C TYR A 404 -12.41 -0.75 -17.38
N ASP A 405 -13.56 -0.08 -17.51
CA ASP A 405 -13.92 1.09 -16.70
C ASP A 405 -14.17 0.71 -15.24
N GLU A 406 -14.80 -0.44 -14.99
CA GLU A 406 -15.00 -0.97 -13.64
C GLU A 406 -13.69 -1.34 -12.96
N VAL A 407 -12.74 -1.93 -13.69
CA VAL A 407 -11.39 -2.21 -13.17
C VAL A 407 -10.65 -0.91 -12.84
N VAL A 408 -10.72 0.12 -13.70
CA VAL A 408 -10.11 1.42 -13.41
C VAL A 408 -10.74 2.07 -12.18
N LYS A 409 -12.07 1.99 -12.05
CA LYS A 409 -12.80 2.52 -10.90
C LYS A 409 -12.40 1.80 -9.61
N MET A 410 -12.37 0.47 -9.61
CA MET A 410 -11.94 -0.33 -8.45
C MET A 410 -10.49 -0.03 -8.07
N MET A 411 -9.61 0.12 -9.06
CA MET A 411 -8.21 0.50 -8.82
C MET A 411 -8.13 1.87 -8.15
N SER A 412 -8.97 2.81 -8.58
CA SER A 412 -9.07 4.14 -7.98
C SER A 412 -9.59 4.12 -6.53
N GLU A 413 -10.59 3.29 -6.24
CA GLU A 413 -11.08 3.06 -4.87
C GLU A 413 -9.99 2.47 -3.96
N LEU A 414 -9.25 1.47 -4.44
CA LEU A 414 -8.19 0.80 -3.68
C LEU A 414 -7.05 1.78 -3.37
N LEU A 415 -6.53 2.47 -4.38
CA LEU A 415 -5.42 3.43 -4.22
C LEU A 415 -5.84 4.65 -3.40
N GLY A 416 -7.06 5.16 -3.61
CA GLY A 416 -7.62 6.27 -2.85
C GLY A 416 -7.79 5.94 -1.37
N THR A 417 -8.28 4.73 -1.06
CA THR A 417 -8.48 4.24 0.32
C THR A 417 -7.16 4.14 1.09
N PHE A 418 -6.08 3.71 0.44
CA PHE A 418 -4.76 3.63 1.08
C PHE A 418 -3.89 4.86 0.86
N HIS A 419 -4.41 5.90 0.22
CA HIS A 419 -3.68 7.13 -0.07
C HIS A 419 -2.35 6.88 -0.82
N GLY A 420 -2.31 5.86 -1.68
CA GLY A 420 -1.11 5.42 -2.40
C GLY A 420 -0.13 4.56 -1.60
N ASP A 421 -0.33 4.38 -0.28
CA ASP A 421 0.49 3.49 0.54
C ASP A 421 0.05 2.03 0.40
N ILE A 422 0.45 1.44 -0.73
CA ILE A 422 0.08 0.08 -1.09
C ILE A 422 1.13 -0.95 -0.69
N GLN A 423 2.27 -0.56 -0.12
CA GLN A 423 3.31 -1.51 0.26
C GLN A 423 3.21 -1.88 1.73
N ARG A 424 3.32 -3.17 2.03
CA ARG A 424 3.31 -3.70 3.39
C ARG A 424 4.35 -4.80 3.51
N GLN A 425 4.90 -4.99 4.71
CA GLN A 425 5.70 -6.17 5.01
C GLN A 425 4.79 -7.38 4.97
N THR A 426 5.08 -8.28 4.04
CA THR A 426 4.36 -9.53 3.91
C THR A 426 5.11 -10.65 4.61
N MET A 427 4.44 -11.78 4.80
CA MET A 427 5.09 -13.00 5.28
C MET A 427 6.25 -13.42 4.37
N SER A 428 6.10 -13.26 3.06
CA SER A 428 7.15 -13.55 2.08
C SER A 428 8.43 -12.76 2.37
N ASP A 429 8.35 -11.46 2.69
CA ASP A 429 9.54 -10.65 3.00
C ASP A 429 10.33 -11.19 4.21
N TYR A 430 9.63 -11.61 5.27
CA TYR A 430 10.27 -12.18 6.46
C TYR A 430 10.79 -13.60 6.21
N LEU A 431 10.07 -14.38 5.40
CA LEU A 431 10.47 -15.75 5.06
C LEU A 431 11.80 -15.78 4.32
N GLU A 432 12.02 -14.88 3.36
CA GLU A 432 13.29 -14.76 2.64
C GLU A 432 14.48 -14.49 3.59
N VAL A 433 14.30 -13.63 4.60
CA VAL A 433 15.33 -13.37 5.62
C VAL A 433 15.63 -14.63 6.43
N LEU A 434 14.59 -15.37 6.83
CA LEU A 434 14.74 -16.61 7.60
C LEU A 434 15.40 -17.72 6.79
N LEU A 435 15.03 -17.87 5.52
CA LEU A 435 15.63 -18.84 4.59
C LEU A 435 17.12 -18.54 4.36
N ALA A 436 17.49 -17.26 4.23
CA ALA A 436 18.88 -16.84 4.15
C ALA A 436 19.65 -17.14 5.45
N LEU A 437 19.05 -16.89 6.63
CA LEU A 437 19.68 -17.16 7.93
C LEU A 437 20.02 -18.63 8.18
N VAL A 438 19.18 -19.54 7.69
CA VAL A 438 19.41 -20.99 7.82
C VAL A 438 20.15 -21.59 6.63
N GLN A 439 20.48 -20.78 5.62
CA GLN A 439 21.06 -21.25 4.35
C GLN A 439 20.22 -22.41 3.77
N ALA A 440 18.91 -22.17 3.66
CA ALA A 440 17.95 -23.20 3.29
C ALA A 440 18.30 -23.85 1.94
N SER A 441 18.17 -25.17 1.86
CA SER A 441 18.23 -25.88 0.58
C SER A 441 17.04 -25.49 -0.30
N PRO A 442 17.14 -25.65 -1.64
CA PRO A 442 16.03 -25.37 -2.54
C PRO A 442 14.74 -26.10 -2.16
N THR A 443 14.83 -27.34 -1.66
CA THR A 443 13.66 -28.11 -1.20
C THR A 443 13.01 -27.51 0.04
N VAL A 444 13.81 -27.06 1.03
CA VAL A 444 13.29 -26.37 2.22
C VAL A 444 12.65 -25.04 1.82
N HIS A 445 13.27 -24.33 0.88
CA HIS A 445 12.72 -23.09 0.34
C HIS A 445 11.37 -23.32 -0.31
N SER A 446 11.24 -24.26 -1.26
CA SER A 446 9.97 -24.57 -1.93
C SER A 446 8.89 -25.00 -0.95
N MET A 447 9.20 -25.86 0.03
CA MET A 447 8.25 -26.30 1.04
C MET A 447 7.79 -25.14 1.94
N ALA A 448 8.70 -24.27 2.36
CA ALA A 448 8.34 -23.13 3.19
C ALA A 448 7.48 -22.11 2.43
N THR A 449 7.80 -21.87 1.14
CA THR A 449 6.99 -20.99 0.28
C THR A 449 5.61 -21.58 0.03
N TYR A 450 5.50 -22.88 -0.26
CA TYR A 450 4.22 -23.61 -0.37
C TYR A 450 3.35 -23.41 0.88
N LEU A 451 3.91 -23.62 2.07
CA LEU A 451 3.18 -23.41 3.33
C LEU A 451 2.76 -21.95 3.52
N SER A 452 3.63 -20.99 3.18
CA SER A 452 3.35 -19.56 3.32
C SER A 452 2.19 -19.11 2.43
N GLU A 453 2.11 -19.62 1.20
CA GLU A 453 0.98 -19.36 0.30
C GLU A 453 -0.29 -20.06 0.81
N GLY A 454 -0.15 -21.26 1.40
CA GLY A 454 -1.22 -21.96 2.14
C GLY A 454 -1.89 -21.10 3.19
N VAL A 455 -1.09 -20.36 3.97
CA VAL A 455 -1.61 -19.48 5.02
C VAL A 455 -2.52 -18.37 4.46
N LEU A 456 -2.33 -17.92 3.22
CA LEU A 456 -3.12 -16.84 2.62
C LEU A 456 -4.61 -17.18 2.52
N LEU A 457 -4.95 -18.46 2.40
CA LEU A 457 -6.34 -18.95 2.34
C LEU A 457 -7.07 -18.83 3.68
N HIS A 458 -6.35 -18.77 4.80
CA HIS A 458 -6.91 -18.92 6.14
C HIS A 458 -6.74 -17.64 6.99
N PRO A 459 -7.70 -16.70 6.93
CA PRO A 459 -7.56 -15.40 7.59
C PRO A 459 -7.49 -15.48 9.12
N GLU A 460 -7.94 -16.55 9.75
CA GLU A 460 -7.77 -16.79 11.20
C GLU A 460 -6.32 -16.89 11.69
N LEU A 461 -5.39 -17.24 10.79
CA LEU A 461 -3.94 -17.22 11.06
C LEU A 461 -3.41 -15.80 11.25
N SER A 462 -4.14 -14.77 10.80
CA SER A 462 -3.79 -13.35 10.98
C SER A 462 -3.76 -12.85 12.42
N ARG A 463 -4.09 -13.71 13.40
CA ARG A 463 -3.85 -13.45 14.83
C ARG A 463 -2.37 -13.44 15.18
N PHE A 464 -1.55 -14.12 14.40
CA PHE A 464 -0.09 -14.09 14.48
C PHE A 464 0.45 -13.02 13.53
N SER A 465 1.61 -12.44 13.86
CA SER A 465 2.26 -11.47 12.97
C SER A 465 2.87 -12.16 11.74
N SER A 466 3.07 -11.41 10.66
CA SER A 466 3.68 -11.94 9.42
C SER A 466 5.04 -12.60 9.67
N ALA A 467 5.87 -12.03 10.56
CA ALA A 467 7.17 -12.61 10.92
C ALA A 467 7.02 -13.94 11.70
N HIS A 468 6.05 -14.01 12.61
CA HIS A 468 5.77 -15.23 13.38
C HIS A 468 5.22 -16.35 12.50
N LEU A 469 4.34 -16.02 11.55
CA LEU A 469 3.84 -16.96 10.55
C LEU A 469 4.97 -17.48 9.65
N ALA A 470 5.85 -16.60 9.16
CA ALA A 470 7.00 -16.99 8.35
C ALA A 470 7.93 -17.96 9.10
N ALA A 471 8.23 -17.68 10.38
CA ALA A 471 9.02 -18.57 11.24
C ALA A 471 8.33 -19.94 11.45
N ALA A 472 7.02 -19.96 11.66
CA ALA A 472 6.26 -21.19 11.81
C ALA A 472 6.15 -22.00 10.50
N CYS A 473 6.10 -21.35 9.34
CA CYS A 473 6.17 -22.00 8.03
C CYS A 473 7.55 -22.66 7.82
N LEU A 474 8.63 -21.94 8.11
CA LEU A 474 9.98 -22.50 8.03
C LEU A 474 10.16 -23.69 8.98
N LEU A 475 9.70 -23.57 10.23
CA LEU A 475 9.75 -24.65 11.20
C LEU A 475 9.03 -25.91 10.70
N ASN A 476 7.80 -25.75 10.21
CA ASN A 476 7.04 -26.87 9.63
C ASN A 476 7.77 -27.48 8.43
N ALA A 477 8.29 -26.66 7.52
CA ALA A 477 9.04 -27.15 6.36
C ALA A 477 10.26 -27.98 6.78
N GLN A 478 11.04 -27.52 7.76
CA GLN A 478 12.19 -28.24 8.27
C GLN A 478 11.81 -29.54 8.99
N ILE A 479 10.71 -29.56 9.76
CA ILE A 479 10.18 -30.78 10.40
C ILE A 479 9.74 -31.80 9.34
N ILE A 480 8.95 -31.38 8.35
CA ILE A 480 8.43 -32.24 7.28
C ILE A 480 9.59 -32.88 6.49
N LEU A 481 10.63 -32.09 6.21
CA LEU A 481 11.83 -32.52 5.50
C LEU A 481 12.89 -33.16 6.42
N ARG A 482 12.52 -33.48 7.67
CA ARG A 482 13.34 -34.22 8.64
C ARG A 482 14.75 -33.63 8.84
N GLN A 483 14.85 -32.31 8.91
CA GLN A 483 16.10 -31.65 9.28
C GLN A 483 16.45 -31.99 10.74
N ASP A 484 17.73 -32.25 11.04
CA ASP A 484 18.17 -32.66 12.38
C ASP A 484 17.86 -31.60 13.45
N TYR A 485 17.96 -30.32 13.07
CA TYR A 485 17.71 -29.17 13.92
C TYR A 485 16.72 -28.20 13.27
N PRO A 486 15.39 -28.46 13.36
CA PRO A 486 14.37 -27.63 12.72
C PRO A 486 14.25 -26.19 13.25
N TRP A 487 14.83 -25.92 14.42
CA TRP A 487 14.97 -24.56 14.96
C TRP A 487 16.22 -24.47 15.83
N PRO A 488 17.40 -24.20 15.23
CA PRO A 488 18.65 -24.13 15.98
C PRO A 488 18.67 -22.99 17.00
N MET A 489 19.44 -23.12 18.10
CA MET A 489 19.51 -22.11 19.18
C MET A 489 19.88 -20.69 18.71
N TYR A 490 20.66 -20.57 17.63
CA TYR A 490 21.00 -19.24 17.08
C TYR A 490 19.81 -18.54 16.43
N MET A 491 18.79 -19.28 15.97
CA MET A 491 17.57 -18.71 15.39
C MET A 491 16.76 -17.97 16.46
N GLU A 492 16.68 -18.50 17.68
CA GLU A 492 16.05 -17.80 18.80
C GLU A 492 16.80 -16.50 19.13
N LYS A 493 18.15 -16.53 19.11
CA LYS A 493 18.96 -15.32 19.29
C LYS A 493 18.73 -14.29 18.17
N ALA A 494 18.65 -14.73 16.92
CA ALA A 494 18.53 -13.88 15.74
C ALA A 494 17.11 -13.32 15.50
N THR A 495 16.08 -14.06 15.91
CA THR A 495 14.68 -13.72 15.60
C THR A 495 13.87 -13.30 16.83
N GLY A 496 14.28 -13.76 18.02
CA GLY A 496 13.51 -13.61 19.26
C GLY A 496 12.40 -14.65 19.45
N PHE A 497 12.19 -15.57 18.50
CA PHE A 497 11.19 -16.62 18.60
C PHE A 497 11.79 -17.92 19.15
N SER A 498 11.27 -18.38 20.28
CA SER A 498 11.58 -19.71 20.84
C SER A 498 10.68 -20.78 20.22
N LEU A 499 11.12 -22.04 20.25
CA LEU A 499 10.31 -23.16 19.75
C LEU A 499 8.94 -23.25 20.46
N SER A 500 8.92 -22.99 21.77
CA SER A 500 7.68 -22.94 22.55
C SER A 500 6.73 -21.84 22.09
N SER A 501 7.26 -20.67 21.69
CA SER A 501 6.46 -19.56 21.16
C SER A 501 5.86 -19.87 19.78
N LEU A 502 6.59 -20.60 18.93
CA LEU A 502 6.16 -20.96 17.58
C LEU A 502 5.19 -22.14 17.54
N SER A 503 5.23 -23.01 18.55
CA SER A 503 4.47 -24.28 18.57
C SER A 503 2.97 -24.09 18.32
N PRO A 504 2.25 -23.15 18.96
CA PRO A 504 0.81 -22.96 18.71
C PRO A 504 0.50 -22.55 17.27
N CYS A 505 1.31 -21.66 16.71
CA CYS A 505 1.18 -21.22 15.32
C CYS A 505 1.50 -22.35 14.35
N SER A 506 2.59 -23.07 14.60
CA SER A 506 3.06 -24.19 13.78
C SER A 506 2.01 -25.31 13.69
N LEU A 507 1.40 -25.69 14.83
CA LEU A 507 0.31 -26.67 14.87
C LEU A 507 -0.94 -26.18 14.13
N MET A 508 -1.27 -24.89 14.23
CA MET A 508 -2.42 -24.35 13.52
C MET A 508 -2.21 -24.33 12.00
N ILE A 509 -1.00 -23.97 11.53
CA ILE A 509 -0.63 -24.07 10.12
C ILE A 509 -0.70 -25.52 9.65
N PHE A 510 -0.11 -26.46 10.41
CA PHE A 510 -0.17 -27.88 10.08
C PHE A 510 -1.62 -28.36 9.95
N LYS A 511 -2.47 -28.04 10.95
CA LYS A 511 -3.87 -28.43 10.95
C LYS A 511 -4.63 -27.82 9.75
N ARG A 512 -4.44 -26.54 9.43
CA ARG A 512 -5.22 -25.85 8.39
C ARG A 512 -4.73 -26.14 6.97
N CYS A 513 -3.42 -26.10 6.75
CA CYS A 513 -2.84 -26.17 5.41
C CYS A 513 -2.52 -27.61 4.96
N LEU A 514 -2.32 -28.57 5.88
CA LEU A 514 -1.86 -29.92 5.53
C LEU A 514 -2.88 -31.03 5.82
N THR A 515 -3.98 -30.75 6.51
CA THR A 515 -5.04 -31.74 6.74
C THR A 515 -6.23 -31.51 5.83
N LYS A 516 -6.86 -32.59 5.37
CA LYS A 516 -8.06 -32.54 4.52
C LYS A 516 -9.32 -32.05 5.23
N GLU A 517 -9.26 -31.81 6.54
CA GLU A 517 -10.42 -31.39 7.35
C GLU A 517 -10.95 -30.00 6.95
N PHE A 518 -10.13 -29.18 6.29
CA PHE A 518 -10.46 -27.78 5.97
C PHE A 518 -10.48 -27.46 4.49
N SER A 519 -10.57 -28.48 3.64
CA SER A 519 -10.74 -28.22 2.22
C SER A 519 -12.12 -27.67 1.91
N VAL A 520 -12.14 -26.65 1.06
CA VAL A 520 -13.36 -25.98 0.62
C VAL A 520 -13.65 -26.47 -0.78
N ALA A 521 -14.90 -26.86 -1.01
CA ALA A 521 -15.39 -27.18 -2.35
C ALA A 521 -16.10 -25.97 -2.95
N ASP A 522 -16.00 -25.82 -4.27
CA ASP A 522 -16.77 -24.83 -5.01
C ASP A 522 -18.27 -25.21 -5.09
N HIS A 523 -19.06 -24.38 -5.76
CA HIS A 523 -20.50 -24.63 -5.97
C HIS A 523 -20.82 -25.90 -6.78
N ARG A 524 -19.81 -26.51 -7.43
CA ARG A 524 -19.91 -27.76 -8.18
C ARG A 524 -19.44 -28.97 -7.36
N GLY A 525 -19.00 -28.76 -6.12
CA GLY A 525 -18.48 -29.81 -5.25
C GLY A 525 -17.03 -30.21 -5.55
N VAL A 526 -16.29 -29.41 -6.34
CA VAL A 526 -14.88 -29.66 -6.66
C VAL A 526 -14.00 -29.03 -5.58
N GLU A 527 -13.12 -29.83 -5.00
CA GLU A 527 -12.13 -29.38 -4.01
C GLU A 527 -11.18 -28.35 -4.65
N LEU A 528 -11.02 -27.21 -3.99
CA LEU A 528 -10.14 -26.15 -4.42
C LEU A 528 -8.67 -26.54 -4.20
N CYS A 529 -7.88 -26.51 -5.27
CA CYS A 529 -6.54 -27.09 -5.32
C CYS A 529 -5.47 -26.14 -5.86
N ALA A 530 -5.74 -24.83 -5.96
CA ALA A 530 -4.85 -23.88 -6.66
C ALA A 530 -3.40 -23.93 -6.16
N ILE A 531 -3.20 -24.02 -4.84
CA ILE A 531 -1.86 -24.10 -4.23
C ILE A 531 -1.17 -25.41 -4.59
N VAL A 532 -1.91 -26.52 -4.61
CA VAL A 532 -1.37 -27.84 -4.97
C VAL A 532 -1.04 -27.89 -6.46
N SER A 533 -1.77 -27.18 -7.32
CA SER A 533 -1.45 -27.10 -8.74
C SER A 533 -0.24 -26.22 -9.04
N ARG A 534 0.08 -25.27 -8.16
CA ARG A 534 1.19 -24.32 -8.30
C ARG A 534 2.57 -24.90 -7.91
N TYR A 535 2.63 -25.98 -7.13
CA TYR A 535 3.86 -26.62 -6.64
C TYR A 535 3.89 -28.10 -7.00
#